data_AF-A0A081GKF0-F1
#
_entry.id   AF-A0A081GKF0-F1
#
_cell.length_a   1.000
_cell.length_b   1.000
_cell.length_c   1.000
_cell.angle_alpha   90.00
_cell.angle_beta   90.00
_cell.angle_gamma   90.00
#
_symmetry.space_group_name_H-M   'P 1'
#
loop_
_entity.id
_entity.type
_entity.pdbx_description
1 polymer ?
#
loop_
_entity_poly.entity_id
_entity_poly.type
_entity_poly.pdbx_seq_one_letter_code
_entity_poly.pdbx_strand_id
1 'polypeptide(L)'
;MAAGDTGRSEVIIGAAGVFLLRGGLWQQDQASLVPPIVAELPHPKVLQRLARLPSRQRLLLGGGLGLLALGLTGWFALGRGGSGPLRLSGRIEGYETDVGARVGGRVALVTVREGHAVVPGQLLVRLDDDEVQAQLREAQARVAAARQREQDARSQIEVATSRIEESQLNRAQARLDEQGRILQARANLATAEAQLQAGEARLELARVTAARTEQLTREGAASRQTLDQDRTAHASAQATVRALAREVEAARGALTLARSSAYNPAIRGAQLAALRRQLQQARAQLRASAAEVGAALAAEERIRAQLAYLTIRSPIRGVVIARSVEPGAVVTNGRTLLTLLDPATVYLRGFIPEGDIGRVRTGQEARVFLDSAPDRPLAARVAEIDAQASFTPENIYFRKDRVRQVFGVKLAITAPGGYAKPGMPADAEILSR
;
A
#
# COMPACT_ATOMS: atom_id res chain seq x y z
N MET A 1 -30.23 17.28 28.02
CA MET A 1 -30.81 17.86 26.79
C MET A 1 -29.90 17.40 25.64
N ALA A 2 -30.35 16.56 24.70
CA ALA A 2 -31.42 16.77 23.70
C ALA A 2 -31.00 17.75 22.59
N ALA A 3 -31.32 17.56 21.30
CA ALA A 3 -31.78 16.38 20.51
C ALA A 3 -31.85 16.79 19.01
N GLY A 4 -31.66 15.84 18.08
CA GLY A 4 -31.94 16.01 16.63
C GLY A 4 -31.03 16.99 15.86
N ASP A 5 -31.18 17.23 14.55
CA ASP A 5 -32.00 16.58 13.48
C ASP A 5 -31.59 17.24 12.13
N THR A 6 -31.73 16.72 10.89
CA THR A 6 -32.00 15.39 10.25
C THR A 6 -31.30 15.44 8.85
N GLY A 7 -31.33 14.50 7.90
CA GLY A 7 -31.96 13.18 7.74
C GLY A 7 -32.11 12.78 6.24
N ARG A 8 -32.48 11.52 5.97
CA ARG A 8 -32.89 10.93 4.65
C ARG A 8 -31.75 10.80 3.59
N SER A 9 -31.82 9.90 2.61
CA SER A 9 -32.92 9.01 2.14
C SER A 9 -32.41 7.55 1.96
N GLU A 10 -33.13 6.49 2.36
CA GLU A 10 -34.02 5.63 1.52
C GLU A 10 -33.26 4.60 0.63
N VAL A 11 -33.71 3.37 0.31
CA VAL A 11 -35.02 2.69 0.52
C VAL A 11 -34.91 1.14 0.40
N ILE A 12 -35.72 0.35 1.16
CA ILE A 12 -36.37 -0.97 0.80
C ILE A 12 -35.49 -2.18 0.32
N ILE A 13 -35.73 -3.48 0.56
CA ILE A 13 -36.57 -4.39 1.40
C ILE A 13 -35.80 -5.76 1.45
N GLY A 14 -35.89 -6.65 2.44
CA GLY A 14 -36.59 -6.68 3.73
C GLY A 14 -36.60 -8.11 4.34
N ALA A 15 -37.22 -8.26 5.53
CA ALA A 15 -37.81 -9.47 6.17
C ALA A 15 -37.18 -10.88 6.00
N ALA A 16 -37.00 -11.72 7.04
CA ALA A 16 -37.22 -11.61 8.50
C ALA A 16 -36.18 -12.48 9.24
N GLY A 17 -35.87 -12.28 10.53
CA GLY A 17 -36.58 -12.94 11.65
C GLY A 17 -36.31 -14.46 11.69
N VAL A 18 -35.70 -15.06 12.71
CA VAL A 18 -36.16 -15.07 14.12
C VAL A 18 -35.06 -15.50 15.11
N PHE A 19 -35.01 -14.81 16.27
CA PHE A 19 -34.55 -15.20 17.62
C PHE A 19 -33.52 -16.33 17.86
N LEU A 20 -32.47 -15.98 18.61
CA LEU A 20 -31.72 -16.88 19.50
C LEU A 20 -32.16 -16.66 20.96
N LEU A 21 -32.51 -17.71 21.71
CA LEU A 21 -32.54 -17.65 23.19
C LEU A 21 -32.54 -19.05 23.86
N ARG A 22 -31.61 -19.21 24.82
CA ARG A 22 -31.57 -20.09 26.02
C ARG A 22 -32.43 -21.37 26.10
N GLY A 23 -31.80 -22.41 26.65
CA GLY A 23 -32.43 -23.34 27.60
C GLY A 23 -32.16 -24.81 27.31
N GLY A 24 -32.07 -25.65 28.34
CA GLY A 24 -31.88 -27.10 28.23
C GLY A 24 -32.52 -27.86 29.38
N LEU A 25 -32.45 -29.20 29.32
CA LEU A 25 -33.19 -30.18 30.15
C LEU A 25 -34.70 -30.20 29.77
N TRP A 26 -35.34 -31.33 29.45
CA TRP A 26 -35.10 -32.73 29.86
C TRP A 26 -35.29 -33.78 28.74
N GLN A 27 -34.51 -34.85 28.84
CA GLN A 27 -34.83 -36.28 28.63
C GLN A 27 -36.23 -36.70 28.12
N GLN A 28 -36.28 -37.44 27.00
CA GLN A 28 -36.92 -38.77 26.95
C GLN A 28 -36.49 -39.61 25.72
N ASP A 29 -36.41 -40.93 25.89
CA ASP A 29 -36.20 -41.91 24.82
C ASP A 29 -37.46 -42.16 23.99
N GLN A 30 -37.30 -42.40 22.67
CA GLN A 30 -38.03 -43.46 21.97
C GLN A 30 -37.14 -44.08 20.88
N ALA A 31 -37.11 -45.42 20.81
CA ALA A 31 -36.36 -46.18 19.82
C ALA A 31 -37.30 -46.82 18.78
N SER A 32 -36.91 -46.82 17.51
CA SER A 32 -37.69 -47.36 16.39
C SER A 32 -37.05 -48.61 15.77
N LEU A 33 -37.31 -49.75 16.42
CA LEU A 33 -37.61 -51.06 15.82
C LEU A 33 -36.92 -51.40 14.47
N VAL A 34 -35.78 -52.09 14.55
CA VAL A 34 -35.31 -53.03 13.52
C VAL A 34 -35.10 -54.40 14.19
N PRO A 35 -35.68 -55.51 13.69
CA PRO A 35 -35.67 -56.78 14.40
C PRO A 35 -34.29 -57.48 14.32
N PRO A 36 -33.78 -58.05 15.44
CA PRO A 36 -32.56 -58.85 15.41
C PRO A 36 -32.81 -60.25 14.84
N ILE A 37 -31.98 -60.68 13.89
CA ILE A 37 -31.94 -62.08 13.46
C ILE A 37 -31.22 -62.88 14.55
N VAL A 38 -31.99 -63.48 15.46
CA VAL A 38 -31.47 -64.43 16.46
C VAL A 38 -31.33 -65.79 15.80
N ALA A 39 -30.08 -66.27 15.67
CA ALA A 39 -29.82 -67.63 15.22
C ALA A 39 -30.13 -68.62 16.36
N GLU A 40 -31.12 -69.49 16.16
CA GLU A 40 -31.48 -70.52 17.14
C GLU A 40 -30.35 -71.54 17.31
N LEU A 41 -29.88 -71.70 18.55
CA LEU A 41 -29.00 -72.81 18.93
C LEU A 41 -29.86 -74.07 19.15
N PRO A 42 -29.63 -75.18 18.43
CA PRO A 42 -30.48 -76.36 18.51
C PRO A 42 -30.41 -77.06 19.88
N HIS A 43 -31.56 -77.52 20.36
CA HIS A 43 -31.71 -78.11 21.70
C HIS A 43 -30.83 -79.36 21.95
N PRO A 44 -30.34 -79.57 23.19
CA PRO A 44 -29.34 -80.59 23.51
C PRO A 44 -29.93 -82.02 23.67
N LYS A 45 -30.46 -82.61 22.60
CA LYS A 45 -30.96 -84.02 22.60
C LYS A 45 -30.57 -84.89 21.39
N VAL A 46 -29.51 -84.54 20.65
CA VAL A 46 -29.02 -85.36 19.50
C VAL A 46 -27.67 -86.06 19.76
N LEU A 47 -26.87 -85.60 20.73
CA LEU A 47 -25.53 -86.13 21.02
C LEU A 47 -25.51 -87.38 21.94
N GLN A 48 -26.33 -88.40 21.65
CA GLN A 48 -26.29 -89.70 22.34
C GLN A 48 -26.32 -90.95 21.42
N ARG A 49 -26.20 -90.80 20.08
CA ARG A 49 -26.20 -91.95 19.15
C ARG A 49 -25.08 -91.97 18.09
N LEU A 50 -23.85 -91.63 18.47
CA LEU A 50 -22.64 -91.91 17.66
C LEU A 50 -21.54 -92.70 18.40
N ALA A 51 -21.88 -93.35 19.52
CA ALA A 51 -21.02 -94.31 20.20
C ALA A 51 -21.36 -95.76 19.77
N ARG A 52 -21.00 -96.14 18.53
CA ARG A 52 -20.82 -97.53 17.98
C ARG A 52 -20.78 -97.49 16.43
N LEU A 53 -19.67 -97.08 15.83
CA LEU A 53 -19.37 -97.29 14.40
C LEU A 53 -17.89 -97.68 14.22
N PRO A 54 -17.55 -98.65 13.35
CA PRO A 54 -16.21 -99.24 13.29
C PRO A 54 -15.15 -98.33 12.63
N SER A 55 -13.89 -98.58 12.98
CA SER A 55 -12.74 -97.68 12.75
C SER A 55 -12.42 -97.32 11.29
N ARG A 56 -12.88 -98.10 10.30
CA ARG A 56 -12.51 -97.91 8.88
C ARG A 56 -13.16 -96.72 8.18
N GLN A 57 -14.31 -96.23 8.65
CA GLN A 57 -15.04 -95.12 7.98
C GLN A 57 -14.48 -93.72 8.29
N ARG A 58 -13.69 -93.55 9.37
CA ARG A 58 -13.11 -92.24 9.74
C ARG A 58 -12.06 -91.74 8.74
N LEU A 59 -11.30 -92.65 8.11
CA LEU A 59 -10.29 -92.32 7.11
C LEU A 59 -10.90 -91.76 5.82
N LEU A 60 -12.05 -92.29 5.37
CA LEU A 60 -12.71 -91.83 4.15
C LEU A 60 -13.28 -90.41 4.29
N LEU A 61 -13.91 -90.10 5.43
CA LEU A 61 -14.41 -88.75 5.72
C LEU A 61 -13.28 -87.72 5.89
N GLY A 62 -12.16 -88.11 6.53
CA GLY A 62 -10.97 -87.27 6.62
C GLY A 62 -10.34 -86.98 5.25
N GLY A 63 -10.21 -87.99 4.39
CA GLY A 63 -9.68 -87.83 3.03
C GLY A 63 -10.54 -86.94 2.14
N GLY A 64 -11.88 -87.07 2.21
CA GLY A 64 -12.81 -86.22 1.47
C GLY A 64 -12.73 -84.74 1.87
N LEU A 65 -12.65 -84.46 3.18
CA LEU A 65 -12.45 -83.09 3.69
C LEU A 65 -11.07 -82.53 3.32
N GLY A 66 -10.01 -83.35 3.35
CA GLY A 66 -8.67 -82.95 2.90
C GLY A 66 -8.64 -82.57 1.41
N LEU A 67 -9.29 -83.36 0.55
CA LEU A 67 -9.40 -83.07 -0.89
C LEU A 67 -10.28 -81.85 -1.19
N LEU A 68 -11.37 -81.63 -0.44
CA LEU A 68 -12.15 -80.39 -0.55
C LEU A 68 -11.38 -79.16 -0.07
N ALA A 69 -10.59 -79.26 1.00
CA ALA A 69 -9.72 -78.18 1.47
C ALA A 69 -8.59 -77.87 0.48
N LEU A 70 -7.97 -78.89 -0.13
CA LEU A 70 -6.97 -78.71 -1.20
C LEU A 70 -7.61 -78.17 -2.50
N GLY A 71 -8.83 -78.61 -2.84
CA GLY A 71 -9.59 -78.08 -3.97
C GLY A 71 -9.97 -76.61 -3.78
N LEU A 72 -10.45 -76.23 -2.59
CA LEU A 72 -10.79 -74.84 -2.26
C LEU A 72 -9.57 -73.94 -2.16
N THR A 73 -8.48 -74.38 -1.53
CA THR A 73 -7.23 -73.59 -1.47
C THR A 73 -6.56 -73.50 -2.84
N GLY A 74 -6.61 -74.55 -3.66
CA GLY A 74 -6.21 -74.53 -5.07
C GLY A 74 -7.05 -73.53 -5.89
N TRP A 75 -8.37 -73.57 -5.77
CA TRP A 75 -9.28 -72.61 -6.42
C TRP A 75 -9.00 -71.17 -5.98
N PHE A 76 -8.74 -70.92 -4.69
CA PHE A 76 -8.42 -69.58 -4.18
C PHE A 76 -7.00 -69.11 -4.55
N ALA A 77 -6.07 -70.04 -4.78
CA ALA A 77 -4.71 -69.74 -5.24
C ALA A 77 -4.66 -69.44 -6.75
N LEU A 78 -5.27 -70.29 -7.58
CA LEU A 78 -5.36 -70.09 -9.04
C LEU A 78 -6.37 -68.99 -9.41
N GLY A 79 -7.36 -68.73 -8.56
CA GLY A 79 -8.30 -67.60 -8.71
C GLY A 79 -7.65 -66.22 -8.55
N ARG A 80 -6.43 -66.14 -8.00
CA ARG A 80 -5.59 -64.94 -8.08
C ARG A 80 -4.87 -64.88 -9.43
N GLY A 81 -5.64 -64.58 -10.48
CA GLY A 81 -5.07 -64.17 -11.76
C GLY A 81 -4.14 -62.98 -11.54
N GLY A 82 -2.84 -63.16 -11.79
CA GLY A 82 -1.83 -62.13 -11.57
C GLY A 82 -2.19 -60.88 -12.38
N SER A 83 -2.58 -59.80 -11.69
CA SER A 83 -3.17 -58.64 -12.37
C SER A 83 -2.08 -57.88 -13.13
N GLY A 84 -1.99 -58.13 -14.43
CA GLY A 84 -1.01 -57.50 -15.30
C GLY A 84 -1.05 -55.96 -15.27
N PRO A 85 0.02 -55.31 -15.76
CA PRO A 85 0.12 -53.85 -15.80
C PRO A 85 -1.14 -53.26 -16.44
N LEU A 86 -1.73 -52.26 -15.78
CA LEU A 86 -2.99 -51.71 -16.23
C LEU A 86 -2.74 -50.81 -17.44
N ARG A 87 -3.21 -51.26 -18.60
CA ARG A 87 -3.05 -50.58 -19.87
C ARG A 87 -4.13 -49.53 -20.09
N LEU A 88 -3.71 -48.37 -20.56
CA LEU A 88 -4.59 -47.26 -20.97
C LEU A 88 -4.01 -46.59 -22.20
N SER A 89 -4.88 -46.22 -23.14
CA SER A 89 -4.54 -45.42 -24.31
C SER A 89 -4.94 -43.96 -24.08
N GLY A 90 -4.22 -43.03 -24.70
CA GLY A 90 -4.49 -41.60 -24.54
C GLY A 90 -3.74 -40.73 -25.53
N ARG A 91 -3.62 -39.44 -25.21
CA ARG A 91 -2.79 -38.49 -25.95
C ARG A 91 -1.88 -37.69 -25.02
N ILE A 92 -0.70 -37.34 -25.52
CA ILE A 92 0.18 -36.39 -24.85
C ILE A 92 -0.49 -35.01 -24.87
N GLU A 93 -0.65 -34.43 -23.70
CA GLU A 93 -1.08 -33.06 -23.43
C GLU A 93 0.06 -32.31 -22.71
N GLY A 94 -0.06 -31.00 -22.57
CA GLY A 94 0.89 -30.19 -21.81
C GLY A 94 0.22 -28.96 -21.23
N TYR A 95 0.92 -28.24 -20.35
CA TYR A 95 0.38 -27.02 -19.77
C TYR A 95 0.52 -25.85 -20.74
N GLU A 96 -0.62 -25.44 -21.30
CA GLU A 96 -0.73 -24.27 -22.16
C GLU A 96 -0.87 -22.99 -21.32
N THR A 97 -0.22 -21.92 -21.78
CA THR A 97 -0.21 -20.60 -21.16
C THR A 97 -0.55 -19.55 -22.21
N ASP A 98 -1.77 -19.03 -22.13
CA ASP A 98 -2.25 -17.96 -22.99
C ASP A 98 -1.62 -16.62 -22.61
N VAL A 99 -0.97 -15.99 -23.59
CA VAL A 99 -0.35 -14.67 -23.47
C VAL A 99 -1.27 -13.64 -24.13
N GLY A 100 -2.14 -13.03 -23.33
CA GLY A 100 -3.10 -12.02 -23.77
C GLY A 100 -2.63 -10.56 -23.61
N ALA A 101 -3.27 -9.66 -24.36
CA ALA A 101 -3.03 -8.22 -24.29
C ALA A 101 -3.69 -7.60 -23.03
N ARG A 102 -2.93 -6.86 -22.20
CA ARG A 102 -3.45 -6.11 -21.04
C ARG A 102 -4.10 -4.76 -21.39
N VAL A 103 -3.90 -4.30 -22.61
CA VAL A 103 -4.42 -3.04 -23.17
C VAL A 103 -4.77 -3.28 -24.64
N GLY A 104 -5.71 -2.51 -25.17
CA GLY A 104 -5.99 -2.52 -26.61
C GLY A 104 -4.94 -1.73 -27.40
N GLY A 105 -4.77 -2.04 -28.68
CA GLY A 105 -3.84 -1.33 -29.56
C GLY A 105 -3.68 -1.99 -30.92
N ARG A 106 -2.93 -1.33 -31.83
CA ARG A 106 -2.46 -1.94 -33.08
C ARG A 106 -1.19 -2.75 -32.79
N VAL A 107 -1.02 -3.91 -33.42
CA VAL A 107 0.22 -4.68 -33.31
C VAL A 107 1.28 -4.07 -34.24
N ALA A 108 2.34 -3.51 -33.67
CA ALA A 108 3.46 -2.97 -34.44
C ALA A 108 4.35 -4.10 -34.98
N LEU A 109 4.66 -5.11 -34.17
CA LEU A 109 5.42 -6.30 -34.59
C LEU A 109 5.16 -7.53 -33.70
N VAL A 110 5.37 -8.71 -34.30
CA VAL A 110 5.45 -10.00 -33.61
C VAL A 110 6.84 -10.58 -33.90
N THR A 111 7.59 -10.95 -32.86
CA THR A 111 8.99 -11.45 -33.00
C THR A 111 9.07 -12.96 -33.24
N VAL A 112 7.97 -13.68 -33.04
CA VAL A 112 7.91 -15.15 -33.01
C VAL A 112 6.92 -15.72 -34.02
N ARG A 113 7.09 -17.01 -34.32
CA ARG A 113 6.20 -17.86 -35.10
C ARG A 113 5.92 -19.15 -34.33
N GLU A 114 4.90 -19.88 -34.74
CA GLU A 114 4.62 -21.21 -34.23
C GLU A 114 5.85 -22.13 -34.41
N GLY A 115 6.08 -23.00 -33.43
CA GLY A 115 7.30 -23.82 -33.34
C GLY A 115 8.56 -23.10 -32.82
N HIS A 116 8.57 -21.76 -32.67
CA HIS A 116 9.70 -21.08 -32.05
C HIS A 116 9.78 -21.35 -30.55
N ALA A 117 10.97 -21.70 -30.06
CA ALA A 117 11.26 -21.73 -28.63
C ALA A 117 11.41 -20.32 -28.06
N VAL A 118 10.97 -20.13 -26.81
CA VAL A 118 11.01 -18.84 -26.09
C VAL A 118 11.51 -19.01 -24.65
N VAL A 119 12.12 -17.96 -24.10
CA VAL A 119 12.59 -17.89 -22.71
C VAL A 119 11.87 -16.79 -21.92
N PRO A 120 11.79 -16.86 -20.57
CA PRO A 120 11.15 -15.84 -19.76
C PRO A 120 11.72 -14.44 -20.02
N GLY A 121 10.85 -13.43 -20.10
CA GLY A 121 11.23 -12.04 -20.38
C GLY A 121 11.53 -11.72 -21.85
N GLN A 122 11.63 -12.71 -22.74
CA GLN A 122 11.78 -12.49 -24.18
C GLN A 122 10.61 -11.70 -24.75
N LEU A 123 10.89 -10.69 -25.59
CA LEU A 123 9.87 -9.94 -26.32
C LEU A 123 9.14 -10.88 -27.30
N LEU A 124 7.81 -10.88 -27.28
CA LEU A 124 6.96 -11.69 -28.16
C LEU A 124 6.13 -10.82 -29.12
N VAL A 125 5.48 -9.79 -28.59
CA VAL A 125 4.66 -8.84 -29.35
C VAL A 125 4.91 -7.43 -28.81
N ARG A 126 5.05 -6.45 -29.71
CA ARG A 126 4.97 -5.03 -29.35
C ARG A 126 3.75 -4.40 -30.02
N LEU A 127 2.90 -3.77 -29.22
CA LEU A 127 1.84 -2.90 -29.71
C LEU A 127 2.42 -1.53 -30.06
N ASP A 128 1.74 -0.83 -30.95
CA ASP A 128 2.01 0.56 -31.35
C ASP A 128 1.99 1.48 -30.12
N ASP A 129 3.05 2.28 -29.95
CA ASP A 129 3.28 3.09 -28.75
C ASP A 129 3.32 4.61 -28.99
N ASP A 130 3.19 5.09 -30.22
CA ASP A 130 3.35 6.52 -30.57
C ASP A 130 2.41 7.46 -29.79
N GLU A 131 1.15 7.07 -29.60
CA GLU A 131 0.19 7.87 -28.81
C GLU A 131 0.55 7.91 -27.33
N VAL A 132 0.91 6.77 -26.73
CA VAL A 132 1.25 6.68 -25.30
C VAL A 132 2.60 7.34 -25.02
N GLN A 133 3.54 7.32 -25.98
CA GLN A 133 4.76 8.11 -25.96
C GLN A 133 4.48 9.61 -26.04
N ALA A 134 3.47 10.05 -26.81
CA ALA A 134 3.05 11.46 -26.83
C ALA A 134 2.44 11.89 -25.49
N GLN A 135 1.56 11.07 -24.91
CA GLN A 135 1.00 11.27 -23.57
C GLN A 135 2.10 11.32 -22.49
N LEU A 136 3.14 10.48 -22.61
CA LEU A 136 4.27 10.49 -21.68
C LEU A 136 5.09 11.78 -21.76
N ARG A 137 5.38 12.28 -22.97
CA ARG A 137 6.04 13.58 -23.19
C ARG A 137 5.20 14.73 -22.61
N GLU A 138 3.88 14.67 -22.75
CA GLU A 138 2.98 15.66 -22.17
C GLU A 138 3.00 15.62 -20.63
N ALA A 139 2.96 14.43 -20.02
CA ALA A 139 3.06 14.26 -18.57
C ALA A 139 4.41 14.75 -18.02
N GLN A 140 5.52 14.50 -18.72
CA GLN A 140 6.83 15.03 -18.38
C GLN A 140 6.89 16.56 -18.44
N ALA A 141 6.26 17.18 -19.44
CA ALA A 141 6.10 18.64 -19.50
C ALA A 141 5.25 19.18 -18.33
N ARG A 142 4.18 18.47 -17.93
CA ARG A 142 3.37 18.80 -16.74
C ARG A 142 4.19 18.70 -15.44
N VAL A 143 5.03 17.68 -15.28
CA VAL A 143 5.97 17.54 -14.14
C VAL A 143 6.99 18.68 -14.11
N ALA A 144 7.56 19.06 -15.25
CA ALA A 144 8.49 20.19 -15.35
C ALA A 144 7.81 21.52 -14.97
N ALA A 145 6.61 21.77 -15.48
CA ALA A 145 5.83 22.97 -15.14
C ALA A 145 5.44 23.03 -13.65
N ALA A 146 5.07 21.90 -13.04
CA ALA A 146 4.79 21.83 -11.60
C ALA A 146 6.04 22.12 -10.76
N ARG A 147 7.21 21.60 -11.14
CA ARG A 147 8.50 21.88 -10.48
C ARG A 147 8.89 23.35 -10.57
N GLN A 148 8.64 24.01 -11.70
CA GLN A 148 8.86 25.45 -11.84
C GLN A 148 7.99 26.24 -10.84
N ARG A 149 6.69 25.94 -10.75
CA ARG A 149 5.79 26.57 -9.76
C ARG A 149 6.27 26.37 -8.32
N GLU A 150 6.83 25.20 -8.02
CA GLU A 150 7.41 24.93 -6.70
C GLU A 150 8.65 25.79 -6.44
N GLN A 151 9.54 25.94 -7.43
CA GLN A 151 10.69 26.82 -7.35
C GLN A 151 10.27 28.30 -7.18
N ASP A 152 9.29 28.77 -7.96
CA ASP A 152 8.73 30.12 -7.86
C ASP A 152 8.15 30.38 -6.45
N ALA A 153 7.44 29.39 -5.88
CA ALA A 153 6.90 29.46 -4.52
C ALA A 153 7.99 29.45 -3.43
N ARG A 154 9.11 28.75 -3.64
CA ARG A 154 10.29 28.82 -2.75
C ARG A 154 10.92 30.22 -2.80
N SER A 155 11.11 30.81 -3.97
CA SER A 155 11.64 32.18 -4.11
C SER A 155 10.70 33.25 -3.51
N GLN A 156 9.38 33.04 -3.55
CA GLN A 156 8.43 33.92 -2.84
C GLN A 156 8.59 33.86 -1.31
N ILE A 157 8.94 32.70 -0.74
CA ILE A 157 9.23 32.56 0.70
C ILE A 157 10.52 33.29 1.07
N GLU A 158 11.55 33.20 0.23
CA GLU A 158 12.82 33.93 0.40
C GLU A 158 12.58 35.45 0.44
N VAL A 159 11.95 36.02 -0.60
CA VAL A 159 11.59 37.45 -0.68
C VAL A 159 10.70 37.89 0.49
N ALA A 160 9.75 37.05 0.94
CA ALA A 160 8.93 37.35 2.12
C ALA A 160 9.74 37.31 3.43
N THR A 161 10.82 36.54 3.50
CA THR A 161 11.70 36.44 4.66
C THR A 161 12.66 37.63 4.74
N SER A 162 13.30 38.02 3.64
CA SER A 162 14.17 39.21 3.60
C SER A 162 13.42 40.49 4.02
N ARG A 163 12.19 40.69 3.53
CA ARG A 163 11.31 41.81 3.96
C ARG A 163 10.98 41.79 5.47
N ILE A 164 10.89 40.60 6.07
CA ILE A 164 10.68 40.44 7.52
C ILE A 164 11.95 40.79 8.31
N GLU A 165 13.14 40.54 7.75
CA GLU A 165 14.43 40.88 8.34
C GLU A 165 14.71 42.38 8.22
N GLU A 166 14.54 42.97 7.04
CA GLU A 166 14.53 44.43 6.80
C GLU A 166 13.59 45.15 7.78
N SER A 167 12.36 44.65 7.94
CA SER A 167 11.38 45.22 8.88
C SER A 167 11.84 45.13 10.34
N GLN A 168 12.60 44.09 10.71
CA GLN A 168 13.18 43.96 12.06
C GLN A 168 14.37 44.88 12.27
N LEU A 169 15.28 45.01 11.30
CA LEU A 169 16.41 45.95 11.34
C LEU A 169 15.92 47.40 11.42
N ASN A 170 14.95 47.78 10.59
CA ASN A 170 14.29 49.09 10.62
C ASN A 170 13.56 49.36 11.95
N ARG A 171 13.16 48.32 12.70
CA ARG A 171 12.60 48.46 14.06
C ARG A 171 13.67 48.52 15.15
N ALA A 172 14.84 47.93 14.93
CA ALA A 172 15.98 48.02 15.84
C ALA A 172 16.65 49.40 15.77
N GLN A 173 16.95 49.89 14.56
CA GLN A 173 17.51 51.24 14.34
C GLN A 173 16.62 52.32 14.96
N ALA A 174 15.32 52.32 14.63
CA ALA A 174 14.37 53.29 15.17
C ALA A 174 14.14 53.22 16.70
N ARG A 175 14.67 52.19 17.40
CA ARG A 175 14.75 52.16 18.88
C ARG A 175 16.04 52.78 19.41
N LEU A 176 17.15 52.66 18.68
CA LEU A 176 18.43 53.31 19.01
C LEU A 176 18.32 54.82 18.80
N ASP A 177 17.71 55.27 17.70
CA ASP A 177 17.45 56.69 17.41
C ASP A 177 16.57 57.35 18.47
N GLU A 178 15.61 56.58 19.00
CA GLU A 178 14.71 56.97 20.10
C GLU A 178 15.47 57.10 21.43
N GLN A 179 16.31 56.12 21.76
CA GLN A 179 17.18 56.17 22.93
C GLN A 179 18.15 57.35 22.86
N GLY A 180 18.75 57.62 21.71
CA GLY A 180 19.61 58.78 21.47
C GLY A 180 18.90 60.11 21.72
N ARG A 181 17.69 60.31 21.15
CA ARG A 181 16.87 61.51 21.39
C ARG A 181 16.49 61.68 22.87
N ILE A 182 16.12 60.61 23.56
CA ILE A 182 15.81 60.65 25.00
C ILE A 182 17.05 60.96 25.84
N LEU A 183 18.22 60.43 25.50
CA LEU A 183 19.49 60.71 26.20
C LEU A 183 19.90 62.18 26.02
N GLN A 184 19.86 62.71 24.80
CA GLN A 184 20.16 64.12 24.53
C GLN A 184 19.22 65.06 25.29
N ALA A 185 17.91 64.78 25.29
CA ALA A 185 16.94 65.61 26.02
C ALA A 185 17.11 65.52 27.56
N ARG A 186 17.59 64.39 28.10
CA ARG A 186 17.98 64.28 29.51
C ARG A 186 19.22 65.10 29.83
N ALA A 187 20.24 65.09 28.96
CA ALA A 187 21.45 65.88 29.15
C ALA A 187 21.15 67.39 29.13
N ASN A 188 20.33 67.85 28.17
CA ASN A 188 19.89 69.24 28.12
C ASN A 188 19.13 69.65 29.39
N LEU A 189 18.23 68.80 29.90
CA LEU A 189 17.51 69.07 31.15
C LEU A 189 18.45 69.16 32.36
N ALA A 190 19.38 68.22 32.51
CA ALA A 190 20.34 68.24 33.61
C ALA A 190 21.22 69.52 33.60
N THR A 191 21.57 70.01 32.41
CA THR A 191 22.29 71.30 32.25
C THR A 191 21.43 72.48 32.72
N ALA A 192 20.16 72.55 32.29
CA ALA A 192 19.24 73.62 32.72
C ALA A 192 18.98 73.59 34.24
N GLU A 193 18.81 72.40 34.82
CA GLU A 193 18.60 72.23 36.27
C GLU A 193 19.85 72.63 37.07
N ALA A 194 21.06 72.32 36.60
CA ALA A 194 22.30 72.80 37.20
C ALA A 194 22.49 74.32 37.09
N GLN A 195 22.08 74.93 35.97
CA GLN A 195 22.09 76.38 35.79
C GLN A 195 21.09 77.07 36.73
N LEU A 196 19.88 76.51 36.91
CA LEU A 196 18.89 76.99 37.87
C LEU A 196 19.44 76.97 39.30
N GLN A 197 20.03 75.85 39.75
CA GLN A 197 20.66 75.75 41.08
C GLN A 197 21.76 76.81 41.29
N ALA A 198 22.61 77.04 40.28
CA ALA A 198 23.62 78.09 40.31
C ALA A 198 23.01 79.51 40.35
N GLY A 199 21.82 79.71 39.75
CA GLY A 199 21.03 80.94 39.85
C GLY A 199 20.42 81.14 41.24
N GLU A 200 19.84 80.10 41.83
CA GLU A 200 19.22 80.11 43.15
C GLU A 200 20.23 80.43 44.25
N ALA A 201 21.44 79.85 44.18
CA ALA A 201 22.54 80.19 45.09
C ALA A 201 22.97 81.67 45.01
N ARG A 202 22.94 82.27 43.81
CA ARG A 202 23.22 83.70 43.61
C ARG A 202 22.08 84.58 44.13
N LEU A 203 20.83 84.17 43.95
CA LEU A 203 19.67 84.86 44.50
C LEU A 203 19.70 84.88 46.03
N GLU A 204 20.03 83.77 46.68
CA GLU A 204 20.11 83.72 48.15
C GLU A 204 21.25 84.60 48.69
N LEU A 205 22.43 84.60 48.03
CA LEU A 205 23.52 85.52 48.36
C LEU A 205 23.09 87.00 48.24
N ALA A 206 22.36 87.35 47.19
CA ALA A 206 21.83 88.70 46.99
C ALA A 206 20.74 89.05 48.02
N ARG A 207 19.85 88.11 48.37
CA ARG A 207 18.80 88.27 49.37
C ARG A 207 19.37 88.53 50.76
N VAL A 208 20.33 87.71 51.19
CA VAL A 208 21.01 87.85 52.49
C VAL A 208 21.82 89.14 52.55
N THR A 209 22.48 89.54 51.45
CA THR A 209 23.22 90.80 51.39
C THR A 209 22.30 92.01 51.47
N ALA A 210 21.23 92.08 50.67
CA ALA A 210 20.26 93.17 50.73
C ALA A 210 19.58 93.29 52.11
N ALA A 211 19.24 92.17 52.76
CA ALA A 211 18.69 92.17 54.11
C ALA A 211 19.69 92.70 55.16
N ARG A 212 20.97 92.32 55.06
CA ARG A 212 22.05 92.81 55.92
C ARG A 212 22.26 94.32 55.73
N THR A 213 22.34 94.80 54.49
CA THR A 213 22.51 96.22 54.18
C THR A 213 21.31 97.04 54.61
N GLU A 214 20.08 96.50 54.54
CA GLU A 214 18.90 97.19 55.06
C GLU A 214 18.96 97.37 56.58
N GLN A 215 19.37 96.35 57.33
CA GLN A 215 19.60 96.46 58.78
C GLN A 215 20.66 97.53 59.08
N LEU A 216 21.84 97.44 58.46
CA LEU A 216 22.94 98.39 58.65
C LEU A 216 22.54 99.83 58.28
N THR A 217 21.64 100.01 57.31
CA THR A 217 21.12 101.34 56.93
C THR A 217 20.16 101.91 57.99
N ARG A 218 19.36 101.07 58.66
CA ARG A 218 18.53 101.49 59.81
C ARG A 218 19.39 101.85 61.02
N GLU A 219 20.52 101.17 61.21
CA GLU A 219 21.50 101.39 62.27
C GLU A 219 22.46 102.57 61.97
N GLY A 220 22.35 103.22 60.80
CA GLY A 220 23.19 104.33 60.37
C GLY A 220 24.59 103.96 59.88
N ALA A 221 24.90 102.66 59.81
CA ALA A 221 26.20 102.12 59.40
C ALA A 221 26.37 101.91 57.89
N ALA A 222 25.31 102.09 57.08
CA ALA A 222 25.35 101.96 55.61
C ALA A 222 24.59 103.09 54.91
N SER A 223 24.97 103.36 53.64
CA SER A 223 24.36 104.43 52.85
C SER A 223 23.07 103.99 52.13
N ARG A 224 22.14 104.92 51.92
CA ARG A 224 20.92 104.66 51.11
C ARG A 224 21.26 104.18 49.69
N GLN A 225 22.30 104.74 49.07
CA GLN A 225 22.76 104.33 47.75
C GLN A 225 23.17 102.84 47.72
N THR A 226 23.87 102.37 48.77
CA THR A 226 24.27 100.96 48.91
C THR A 226 23.05 100.06 49.06
N LEU A 227 22.07 100.47 49.87
CA LEU A 227 20.82 99.73 50.05
C LEU A 227 20.03 99.60 48.73
N ASP A 228 19.93 100.67 47.95
CA ASP A 228 19.19 100.64 46.68
C ASP A 228 19.96 99.87 45.58
N GLN A 229 21.30 99.86 45.62
CA GLN A 229 22.15 98.97 44.82
C GLN A 229 21.93 97.49 45.17
N ASP A 230 21.95 97.10 46.45
CA ASP A 230 21.73 95.70 46.86
C ASP A 230 20.28 95.23 46.59
N ARG A 231 19.29 96.11 46.79
CA ARG A 231 17.88 95.84 46.43
C ARG A 231 17.70 95.59 44.94
N THR A 232 18.33 96.39 44.09
CA THR A 232 18.28 96.20 42.62
C THR A 232 19.07 94.97 42.18
N ALA A 233 20.19 94.64 42.83
CA ALA A 233 20.90 93.38 42.61
C ALA A 233 20.05 92.15 42.97
N HIS A 234 19.37 92.16 44.11
CA HIS A 234 18.42 91.11 44.51
C HIS A 234 17.25 90.97 43.51
N ALA A 235 16.64 92.09 43.09
CA ALA A 235 15.58 92.06 42.08
C ALA A 235 16.05 91.50 40.72
N SER A 236 17.27 91.84 40.30
CA SER A 236 17.91 91.31 39.09
C SER A 236 18.15 89.80 39.21
N ALA A 237 18.73 89.33 40.32
CA ALA A 237 18.92 87.91 40.57
C ALA A 237 17.58 87.13 40.61
N GLN A 238 16.51 87.74 41.14
CA GLN A 238 15.18 87.13 41.16
C GLN A 238 14.58 87.01 39.74
N ALA A 239 14.81 88.00 38.87
CA ALA A 239 14.45 87.91 37.46
C ALA A 239 15.24 86.80 36.73
N THR A 240 16.54 86.67 37.00
CA THR A 240 17.39 85.60 36.44
C THR A 240 16.91 84.20 36.84
N VAL A 241 16.58 83.97 38.12
CA VAL A 241 16.02 82.68 38.58
C VAL A 241 14.67 82.38 37.92
N ARG A 242 13.81 83.39 37.74
CA ARG A 242 12.53 83.21 37.01
C ARG A 242 12.76 82.85 35.54
N ALA A 243 13.80 83.35 34.89
CA ALA A 243 14.16 82.98 33.52
C ALA A 243 14.67 81.52 33.44
N LEU A 244 15.62 81.16 34.31
CA LEU A 244 16.19 79.80 34.39
C LEU A 244 15.13 78.74 34.72
N ALA A 245 14.14 79.07 35.56
CA ALA A 245 13.02 78.19 35.84
C ALA A 245 12.14 77.94 34.59
N ARG A 246 12.01 78.91 33.68
CA ARG A 246 11.32 78.72 32.40
C ARG A 246 12.15 77.89 31.41
N GLU A 247 13.47 78.01 31.46
CA GLU A 247 14.39 77.19 30.66
C GLU A 247 14.36 75.71 31.08
N VAL A 248 14.32 75.44 32.40
CA VAL A 248 14.08 74.09 32.94
C VAL A 248 12.75 73.52 32.48
N GLU A 249 11.65 74.28 32.57
CA GLU A 249 10.34 73.81 32.09
C GLU A 249 10.30 73.58 30.57
N ALA A 250 11.01 74.40 29.78
CA ALA A 250 11.17 74.17 28.34
C ALA A 250 11.96 72.87 28.06
N ALA A 251 13.03 72.60 28.82
CA ALA A 251 13.80 71.36 28.72
C ALA A 251 13.01 70.13 29.18
N ARG A 252 12.16 70.25 30.21
CA ARG A 252 11.19 69.21 30.63
C ARG A 252 10.13 68.97 29.55
N GLY A 253 9.65 70.01 28.89
CA GLY A 253 8.78 69.91 27.71
C GLY A 253 9.47 69.16 26.56
N ALA A 254 10.72 69.51 26.23
CA ALA A 254 11.51 68.83 25.21
C ALA A 254 11.78 67.35 25.55
N LEU A 255 12.08 67.02 26.81
CA LEU A 255 12.22 65.63 27.26
C LEU A 255 10.89 64.87 27.27
N THR A 256 9.78 65.53 27.56
CA THR A 256 8.44 64.92 27.47
C THR A 256 8.09 64.62 26.02
N LEU A 257 8.35 65.56 25.10
CA LEU A 257 8.23 65.34 23.65
C LEU A 257 9.18 64.25 23.15
N ALA A 258 10.42 64.19 23.62
CA ALA A 258 11.36 63.12 23.28
C ALA A 258 10.88 61.74 23.76
N ARG A 259 10.10 61.66 24.85
CA ARG A 259 9.49 60.40 25.34
C ARG A 259 8.14 60.08 24.68
N SER A 260 7.41 61.07 24.13
CA SER A 260 6.06 60.89 23.58
C SER A 260 6.01 60.87 22.05
N SER A 261 7.01 61.45 21.38
CA SER A 261 7.31 61.23 19.94
C SER A 261 7.83 59.81 19.64
N ALA A 262 7.89 58.97 20.69
CA ALA A 262 8.02 57.53 20.70
C ALA A 262 7.80 56.84 19.34
N TYR A 263 8.87 56.19 18.86
CA TYR A 263 8.84 54.93 18.11
C TYR A 263 7.45 54.26 18.13
N ASN A 264 6.67 54.44 17.06
CA ASN A 264 5.24 54.12 17.07
C ASN A 264 5.05 52.58 17.02
N PRO A 265 4.82 51.90 18.16
CA PRO A 265 5.18 50.49 18.30
C PRO A 265 4.12 49.58 17.70
N ALA A 266 2.86 50.02 17.73
CA ALA A 266 1.69 49.36 17.18
C ALA A 266 1.74 49.33 15.65
N ILE A 267 2.04 50.46 14.99
CA ILE A 267 2.12 50.54 13.52
C ILE A 267 3.24 49.62 12.99
N ARG A 268 4.46 49.74 13.52
CA ARG A 268 5.58 48.86 13.10
C ARG A 268 5.38 47.40 13.53
N GLY A 269 4.58 47.15 14.58
CA GLY A 269 4.15 45.81 14.99
C GLY A 269 3.15 45.19 14.00
N ALA A 270 2.15 45.96 13.58
CA ALA A 270 1.13 45.56 12.61
C ALA A 270 1.72 45.32 11.21
N GLN A 271 2.69 46.16 10.79
CA GLN A 271 3.47 45.94 9.56
C GLN A 271 4.21 44.58 9.60
N LEU A 272 4.95 44.29 10.68
CA LEU A 272 5.63 43.00 10.83
C LEU A 272 4.65 41.82 10.91
N ALA A 273 3.47 42.01 11.52
CA ALA A 273 2.41 41.00 11.55
C ALA A 273 1.77 40.76 10.17
N ALA A 274 1.63 41.80 9.34
CA ALA A 274 1.19 41.67 7.95
C ALA A 274 2.20 40.89 7.10
N LEU A 275 3.49 41.23 7.18
CA LEU A 275 4.56 40.49 6.49
C LEU A 275 4.62 39.02 6.95
N ARG A 276 4.47 38.74 8.25
CA ARG A 276 4.39 37.38 8.78
C ARG A 276 3.17 36.59 8.26
N ARG A 277 2.03 37.24 8.01
CA ARG A 277 0.88 36.62 7.32
C ARG A 277 1.17 36.33 5.84
N GLN A 278 1.85 37.24 5.14
CA GLN A 278 2.30 37.01 3.77
C GLN A 278 3.27 35.81 3.68
N LEU A 279 4.21 35.68 4.62
CA LEU A 279 5.09 34.51 4.71
C LEU A 279 4.32 33.20 4.98
N GLN A 280 3.27 33.23 5.82
CA GLN A 280 2.40 32.06 6.03
C GLN A 280 1.62 31.69 4.76
N GLN A 281 1.15 32.67 3.98
CA GLN A 281 0.51 32.44 2.69
C GLN A 281 1.49 31.84 1.66
N ALA A 282 2.70 32.37 1.54
CA ALA A 282 3.74 31.81 0.68
C ALA A 282 4.12 30.36 1.09
N ARG A 283 4.20 30.08 2.40
CA ARG A 283 4.38 28.72 2.94
C ARG A 283 3.18 27.79 2.74
N ALA A 284 1.98 28.31 2.51
CA ALA A 284 0.83 27.52 2.06
C ALA A 284 0.92 27.23 0.56
N GLN A 285 1.28 28.23 -0.25
CA GLN A 285 1.46 28.08 -1.69
C GLN A 285 2.55 27.06 -2.03
N LEU A 286 3.68 27.06 -1.32
CA LEU A 286 4.72 26.04 -1.51
C LEU A 286 4.19 24.62 -1.26
N ARG A 287 3.38 24.41 -0.22
CA ARG A 287 2.78 23.11 0.09
C ARG A 287 1.78 22.67 -0.99
N ALA A 288 1.03 23.61 -1.57
CA ALA A 288 0.17 23.34 -2.72
C ALA A 288 0.99 22.94 -3.97
N SER A 289 2.02 23.71 -4.34
CA SER A 289 2.85 23.41 -5.51
C SER A 289 3.64 22.09 -5.36
N ALA A 290 4.11 21.75 -4.16
CA ALA A 290 4.75 20.46 -3.90
C ALA A 290 3.76 19.28 -4.05
N ALA A 291 2.49 19.48 -3.68
CA ALA A 291 1.43 18.51 -3.94
C ALA A 291 1.07 18.39 -5.43
N GLU A 292 1.11 19.50 -6.19
CA GLU A 292 0.98 19.48 -7.66
C GLU A 292 2.12 18.66 -8.32
N VAL A 293 3.37 18.81 -7.84
CA VAL A 293 4.50 17.98 -8.32
C VAL A 293 4.26 16.49 -8.03
N GLY A 294 3.78 16.14 -6.83
CA GLY A 294 3.43 14.76 -6.49
C GLY A 294 2.33 14.17 -7.37
N ALA A 295 1.27 14.95 -7.63
CA ALA A 295 0.17 14.55 -8.52
C ALA A 295 0.63 14.40 -9.98
N ALA A 296 1.49 15.29 -10.47
CA ALA A 296 2.06 15.20 -11.83
C ALA A 296 2.95 13.96 -11.99
N LEU A 297 3.78 13.63 -10.99
CA LEU A 297 4.62 12.42 -11.00
C LEU A 297 3.77 11.15 -10.99
N ALA A 298 2.72 11.09 -10.18
CA ALA A 298 1.77 9.97 -10.18
C ALA A 298 1.06 9.81 -11.54
N ALA A 299 0.76 10.91 -12.23
CA ALA A 299 0.20 10.88 -13.58
C ALA A 299 1.20 10.39 -14.63
N GLU A 300 2.50 10.72 -14.50
CA GLU A 300 3.57 10.20 -15.36
C GLU A 300 3.75 8.68 -15.16
N GLU A 301 3.85 8.21 -13.92
CA GLU A 301 4.01 6.79 -13.61
C GLU A 301 2.83 5.93 -14.10
N ARG A 302 1.60 6.46 -14.03
CA ARG A 302 0.43 5.81 -14.63
C ARG A 302 0.61 5.56 -16.13
N ILE A 303 1.21 6.52 -16.86
CA ILE A 303 1.43 6.41 -18.31
C ILE A 303 2.64 5.50 -18.61
N ARG A 304 3.71 5.56 -17.81
CA ARG A 304 4.83 4.60 -17.88
C ARG A 304 4.35 3.15 -17.69
N ALA A 305 3.42 2.91 -16.76
CA ALA A 305 2.80 1.60 -16.57
C ALA A 305 1.95 1.15 -17.77
N GLN A 306 1.22 2.08 -18.42
CA GLN A 306 0.49 1.79 -19.67
C GLN A 306 1.45 1.44 -20.81
N LEU A 307 2.56 2.19 -20.96
CA LEU A 307 3.60 1.93 -21.95
C LEU A 307 4.23 0.53 -21.76
N ALA A 308 4.46 0.11 -20.52
CA ALA A 308 4.96 -1.23 -20.21
C ALA A 308 4.01 -2.35 -20.68
N TYR A 309 2.69 -2.13 -20.65
CA TYR A 309 1.69 -3.10 -21.12
C TYR A 309 1.63 -3.25 -22.66
N LEU A 310 2.22 -2.31 -23.42
CA LEU A 310 2.37 -2.43 -24.88
C LEU A 310 3.50 -3.40 -25.28
N THR A 311 4.36 -3.79 -24.34
CA THR A 311 5.52 -4.66 -24.57
C THR A 311 5.27 -6.05 -23.98
N ILE A 312 4.64 -6.94 -24.74
CA ILE A 312 4.26 -8.28 -24.30
C ILE A 312 5.47 -9.23 -24.35
N ARG A 313 5.77 -9.87 -23.22
CA ARG A 313 6.93 -10.74 -23.01
C ARG A 313 6.50 -12.13 -22.54
N SER A 314 7.33 -13.13 -22.78
CA SER A 314 7.07 -14.50 -22.32
C SER A 314 7.11 -14.60 -20.79
N PRO A 315 6.08 -15.16 -20.13
CA PRO A 315 6.13 -15.48 -18.69
C PRO A 315 6.97 -16.74 -18.41
N ILE A 316 7.05 -17.68 -19.37
CA ILE A 316 7.64 -19.01 -19.19
C ILE A 316 8.78 -19.27 -20.19
N ARG A 317 9.53 -20.37 -19.96
CA ARG A 317 10.24 -21.06 -21.03
C ARG A 317 9.24 -21.98 -21.74
N GLY A 318 9.28 -22.05 -23.06
CA GLY A 318 8.34 -22.89 -23.79
C GLY A 318 8.52 -22.83 -25.30
N VAL A 319 7.52 -23.32 -26.02
CA VAL A 319 7.39 -23.23 -27.48
C VAL A 319 6.07 -22.55 -27.80
N VAL A 320 6.04 -21.67 -28.81
CA VAL A 320 4.80 -21.10 -29.33
C VAL A 320 4.04 -22.18 -30.09
N ILE A 321 2.83 -22.53 -29.64
CA ILE A 321 1.99 -23.54 -30.31
C ILE A 321 0.90 -22.93 -31.20
N ALA A 322 0.45 -21.71 -30.90
CA ALA A 322 -0.54 -20.99 -31.69
C ALA A 322 -0.23 -19.48 -31.73
N ARG A 323 -0.46 -18.84 -32.88
CA ARG A 323 -0.36 -17.40 -33.07
C ARG A 323 -1.68 -16.80 -33.54
N SER A 324 -2.41 -16.20 -32.60
CA SER A 324 -3.75 -15.63 -32.80
C SER A 324 -3.75 -14.17 -33.28
N VAL A 325 -2.60 -13.64 -33.73
CA VAL A 325 -2.44 -12.24 -34.17
C VAL A 325 -1.32 -12.04 -35.18
N GLU A 326 -1.52 -11.12 -36.13
CA GLU A 326 -0.52 -10.69 -37.13
C GLU A 326 -0.15 -9.21 -36.94
N PRO A 327 1.03 -8.76 -37.42
CA PRO A 327 1.38 -7.35 -37.50
C PRO A 327 0.32 -6.52 -38.25
N GLY A 328 0.07 -5.30 -37.78
CA GLY A 328 -0.97 -4.41 -38.30
C GLY A 328 -2.39 -4.68 -37.79
N ALA A 329 -2.67 -5.86 -37.22
CA ALA A 329 -3.96 -6.17 -36.62
C ALA A 329 -4.24 -5.29 -35.38
N VAL A 330 -5.52 -4.98 -35.12
CA VAL A 330 -5.97 -4.30 -33.91
C VAL A 330 -6.47 -5.32 -32.91
N VAL A 331 -6.04 -5.21 -31.65
CA VAL A 331 -6.42 -6.10 -30.55
C VAL A 331 -7.12 -5.34 -29.42
N THR A 332 -8.05 -6.02 -28.76
CA THR A 332 -8.74 -5.55 -27.56
C THR A 332 -8.06 -6.08 -26.29
N ASN A 333 -8.34 -5.43 -25.16
CA ASN A 333 -7.93 -5.92 -23.85
C ASN A 333 -8.50 -7.34 -23.59
N GLY A 334 -7.70 -8.23 -23.01
CA GLY A 334 -8.06 -9.61 -22.71
C GLY A 334 -7.92 -10.60 -23.87
N ARG A 335 -7.67 -10.15 -25.11
CA ARG A 335 -7.48 -11.07 -26.26
C ARG A 335 -6.15 -11.83 -26.15
N THR A 336 -6.21 -13.16 -26.18
CA THR A 336 -5.03 -14.03 -26.40
C THR A 336 -4.34 -13.69 -27.71
N LEU A 337 -3.01 -13.48 -27.66
CA LEU A 337 -2.16 -13.16 -28.81
C LEU A 337 -1.37 -14.38 -29.28
N LEU A 338 -0.86 -15.14 -28.31
CA LEU A 338 0.00 -16.31 -28.48
C LEU A 338 -0.36 -17.32 -27.39
N THR A 339 -0.36 -18.60 -27.72
CA THR A 339 -0.41 -19.69 -26.72
C THR A 339 0.97 -20.34 -26.66
N LEU A 340 1.53 -20.43 -25.45
CA LEU A 340 2.82 -21.04 -25.18
C LEU A 340 2.62 -22.38 -24.47
N LEU A 341 3.51 -23.35 -24.70
CA LEU A 341 3.51 -24.62 -23.99
C LEU A 341 4.92 -24.93 -23.47
N ASP A 342 5.05 -25.40 -22.23
CA ASP A 342 6.33 -25.87 -21.69
C ASP A 342 6.57 -27.35 -22.04
N PRO A 343 7.55 -27.68 -22.91
CA PRO A 343 7.83 -29.05 -23.31
C PRO A 343 8.49 -29.89 -22.19
N ALA A 344 8.91 -29.28 -21.08
CA ALA A 344 9.44 -30.00 -19.92
C ALA A 344 8.35 -30.63 -19.04
N THR A 345 7.10 -30.15 -19.13
CA THR A 345 5.99 -30.52 -18.22
C THR A 345 4.79 -31.13 -18.97
N VAL A 346 5.06 -31.97 -19.97
CA VAL A 346 4.03 -32.74 -20.67
C VAL A 346 3.56 -33.98 -19.88
N TYR A 347 2.33 -34.40 -20.13
CA TYR A 347 1.69 -35.55 -19.49
C TYR A 347 0.88 -36.35 -20.50
N LEU A 348 0.73 -37.66 -20.30
CA LEU A 348 -0.27 -38.45 -21.03
C LEU A 348 -1.61 -38.31 -20.31
N ARG A 349 -2.65 -37.84 -21.01
CA ARG A 349 -4.03 -38.01 -20.57
C ARG A 349 -4.63 -39.22 -21.28
N GLY A 350 -4.96 -40.25 -20.51
CA GLY A 350 -5.63 -41.45 -21.00
C GLY A 350 -6.78 -41.87 -20.09
N PHE A 351 -7.50 -42.91 -20.49
CA PHE A 351 -8.78 -43.28 -19.89
C PHE A 351 -8.79 -44.74 -19.42
N ILE A 352 -9.27 -44.95 -18.20
CA ILE A 352 -9.34 -46.26 -17.54
C ILE A 352 -10.81 -46.63 -17.30
N PRO A 353 -11.26 -47.84 -17.63
CA PRO A 353 -12.61 -48.30 -17.30
C PRO A 353 -12.92 -48.21 -15.80
N GLU A 354 -14.16 -47.84 -15.46
CA GLU A 354 -14.66 -47.76 -14.07
C GLU A 354 -14.31 -49.01 -13.23
N GLY A 355 -14.43 -50.21 -13.79
CA GLY A 355 -14.12 -51.47 -13.09
C GLY A 355 -12.64 -51.64 -12.66
N ASP A 356 -11.72 -50.92 -13.29
CA ASP A 356 -10.28 -51.02 -13.01
C ASP A 356 -9.75 -49.85 -12.16
N ILE A 357 -10.46 -48.72 -12.05
CA ILE A 357 -9.91 -47.51 -11.41
C ILE A 357 -9.56 -47.70 -9.93
N GLY A 358 -10.25 -48.60 -9.23
CA GLY A 358 -9.95 -48.95 -7.82
C GLY A 358 -8.56 -49.58 -7.59
N ARG A 359 -7.86 -49.99 -8.66
CA ARG A 359 -6.46 -50.47 -8.64
C ARG A 359 -5.45 -49.32 -8.71
N VAL A 360 -5.87 -48.11 -9.09
CA VAL A 360 -5.01 -46.97 -9.42
C VAL A 360 -4.95 -45.98 -8.26
N ARG A 361 -3.77 -45.41 -8.00
CA ARG A 361 -3.54 -44.39 -6.97
C ARG A 361 -2.48 -43.38 -7.42
N THR A 362 -2.69 -42.12 -7.06
CA THR A 362 -1.72 -41.04 -7.24
C THR A 362 -0.34 -41.42 -6.68
N GLY A 363 0.71 -41.10 -7.43
CA GLY A 363 2.09 -41.46 -7.11
C GLY A 363 2.53 -42.87 -7.53
N GLN A 364 1.65 -43.72 -8.11
CA GLN A 364 2.09 -44.96 -8.77
C GLN A 364 3.00 -44.66 -9.97
N GLU A 365 3.94 -45.57 -10.21
CA GLU A 365 4.83 -45.49 -11.37
C GLU A 365 4.17 -46.07 -12.62
N ALA A 366 4.47 -45.46 -13.76
CA ALA A 366 3.93 -45.85 -15.06
C ALA A 366 4.99 -45.72 -16.16
N ARG A 367 4.77 -46.42 -17.27
CA ARG A 367 5.58 -46.35 -18.48
C ARG A 367 4.70 -45.87 -19.62
N VAL A 368 5.10 -44.78 -20.28
CA VAL A 368 4.40 -44.23 -21.45
C VAL A 368 5.15 -44.66 -22.71
N PHE A 369 4.46 -45.34 -23.62
CA PHE A 369 4.96 -45.81 -24.90
C PHE A 369 4.38 -44.92 -26.00
N LEU A 370 5.25 -44.19 -26.70
CA LEU A 370 4.83 -43.40 -27.86
C LEU A 370 4.73 -44.32 -29.08
N ASP A 371 3.68 -44.19 -29.90
CA ASP A 371 3.52 -44.93 -31.17
C ASP A 371 4.74 -44.74 -32.10
N SER A 372 5.41 -43.59 -32.00
CA SER A 372 6.63 -43.25 -32.75
C SER A 372 7.93 -43.85 -32.19
N ALA A 373 7.90 -44.48 -31.01
CA ALA A 373 9.07 -45.06 -30.33
C ALA A 373 8.67 -46.18 -29.33
N PRO A 374 8.00 -47.27 -29.76
CA PRO A 374 7.45 -48.28 -28.87
C PRO A 374 8.51 -48.99 -28.02
N ASP A 375 9.73 -49.17 -28.52
CA ASP A 375 10.82 -49.83 -27.79
C ASP A 375 11.49 -48.94 -26.71
N ARG A 376 11.01 -47.70 -26.53
CA ARG A 376 11.62 -46.70 -25.62
C ARG A 376 10.58 -46.07 -24.68
N PRO A 377 10.10 -46.81 -23.66
CA PRO A 377 9.16 -46.27 -22.68
C PRO A 377 9.73 -45.06 -21.93
N LEU A 378 8.94 -44.00 -21.86
CA LEU A 378 9.21 -42.83 -21.02
C LEU A 378 8.73 -43.11 -19.59
N ALA A 379 9.56 -42.78 -18.60
CA ALA A 379 9.19 -42.88 -17.20
C ALA A 379 8.15 -41.82 -16.83
N ALA A 380 7.04 -42.24 -16.22
CA ALA A 380 5.94 -41.37 -15.82
C ALA A 380 5.38 -41.79 -14.45
N ARG A 381 4.57 -40.93 -13.83
CA ARG A 381 3.84 -41.23 -12.58
C ARG A 381 2.41 -40.73 -12.64
N VAL A 382 1.50 -41.44 -11.96
CA VAL A 382 0.09 -41.02 -11.81
C VAL A 382 0.05 -39.72 -11.02
N ALA A 383 -0.26 -38.61 -11.70
CA ALA A 383 -0.29 -37.27 -11.10
C ALA A 383 -1.71 -36.88 -10.66
N GLU A 384 -2.72 -37.27 -11.44
CA GLU A 384 -4.12 -36.93 -11.19
C GLU A 384 -5.03 -38.05 -11.68
N ILE A 385 -6.16 -38.22 -10.99
CA ILE A 385 -7.26 -39.11 -11.36
C ILE A 385 -8.51 -38.23 -11.32
N ASP A 386 -9.25 -38.15 -12.43
CA ASP A 386 -10.46 -37.33 -12.53
C ASP A 386 -11.50 -37.80 -11.49
N ALA A 387 -12.09 -36.90 -10.72
CA ALA A 387 -12.93 -37.25 -9.55
C ALA A 387 -14.34 -37.79 -9.91
N GLN A 388 -14.71 -37.78 -11.19
CA GLN A 388 -16.00 -38.23 -11.71
C GLN A 388 -15.78 -39.09 -12.94
N ALA A 389 -16.63 -40.11 -13.11
CA ALA A 389 -16.66 -40.88 -14.33
C ALA A 389 -17.16 -40.03 -15.51
N SER A 390 -16.58 -40.26 -16.68
CA SER A 390 -16.94 -39.66 -17.96
C SER A 390 -17.31 -40.74 -18.96
N PHE A 391 -18.09 -40.41 -19.99
CA PHE A 391 -18.19 -41.28 -21.16
C PHE A 391 -16.90 -41.15 -21.99
N THR A 392 -16.41 -42.28 -22.52
CA THR A 392 -15.18 -42.28 -23.33
C THR A 392 -15.28 -41.29 -24.49
N PRO A 393 -14.29 -40.38 -24.69
CA PRO A 393 -14.29 -39.44 -25.81
C PRO A 393 -14.47 -40.13 -27.16
N GLU A 394 -15.11 -39.46 -28.12
CA GLU A 394 -15.76 -40.10 -29.27
C GLU A 394 -14.80 -40.78 -30.29
N ASN A 395 -13.49 -40.56 -30.15
CA ASN A 395 -12.42 -41.06 -31.01
C ASN A 395 -12.03 -42.53 -30.71
N ILE A 396 -13.00 -43.45 -30.75
CA ILE A 396 -12.77 -44.89 -30.69
C ILE A 396 -13.45 -45.62 -31.86
N TYR A 397 -12.65 -46.35 -32.63
CA TYR A 397 -13.04 -46.91 -33.92
C TYR A 397 -14.09 -48.03 -33.85
N PHE A 398 -14.28 -48.69 -32.70
CA PHE A 398 -15.21 -49.82 -32.56
C PHE A 398 -16.52 -49.42 -31.85
N ARG A 399 -17.66 -49.94 -32.33
CA ARG A 399 -18.99 -49.69 -31.70
C ARG A 399 -19.09 -50.24 -30.26
N LYS A 400 -18.43 -51.38 -29.99
CA LYS A 400 -18.50 -52.10 -28.69
C LYS A 400 -17.85 -51.37 -27.51
N ASP A 401 -16.96 -50.41 -27.78
CA ASP A 401 -16.15 -49.73 -26.76
C ASP A 401 -16.67 -48.32 -26.43
N ARG A 402 -17.65 -47.82 -27.21
CA ARG A 402 -18.23 -46.47 -27.09
C ARG A 402 -19.28 -46.29 -25.98
N VAL A 403 -19.59 -47.34 -25.23
CA VAL A 403 -20.60 -47.33 -24.16
C VAL A 403 -20.00 -47.92 -22.87
N ARG A 404 -19.04 -47.20 -22.31
CA ARG A 404 -18.44 -47.48 -20.99
C ARG A 404 -18.21 -46.17 -20.24
N GLN A 405 -18.33 -46.22 -18.92
CA GLN A 405 -17.84 -45.17 -18.04
C GLN A 405 -16.33 -45.35 -17.82
N VAL A 406 -15.60 -44.25 -17.96
CA VAL A 406 -14.14 -44.19 -17.81
C VAL A 406 -13.73 -43.02 -16.92
N PHE A 407 -12.68 -43.24 -16.15
CA PHE A 407 -12.01 -42.22 -15.37
C PHE A 407 -10.78 -41.74 -16.15
N GLY A 408 -10.65 -40.43 -16.33
CA GLY A 408 -9.44 -39.85 -16.89
C GLY A 408 -8.29 -39.94 -15.89
N VAL A 409 -7.10 -40.27 -16.36
CA VAL A 409 -5.88 -40.34 -15.55
C VAL A 409 -4.76 -39.58 -16.27
N LYS A 410 -4.09 -38.68 -15.53
CA LYS A 410 -2.95 -37.91 -16.03
C LYS A 410 -1.66 -38.55 -15.53
N LEU A 411 -0.82 -39.00 -16.45
CA LEU A 411 0.51 -39.54 -16.17
C LEU A 411 1.56 -38.47 -16.50
N ALA A 412 2.11 -37.81 -15.47
CA ALA A 412 3.16 -36.81 -15.66
C ALA A 412 4.47 -37.48 -16.08
N ILE A 413 5.05 -37.05 -17.20
CA ILE A 413 6.25 -37.65 -17.78
C ILE A 413 7.48 -37.00 -17.12
N THR A 414 8.33 -37.81 -16.48
CA THR A 414 9.44 -37.31 -15.66
C THR A 414 10.64 -36.85 -16.49
N ALA A 415 10.79 -37.37 -17.72
CA ALA A 415 11.87 -36.99 -18.64
C ALA A 415 11.39 -37.06 -20.11
N PRO A 416 10.61 -36.08 -20.60
CA PRO A 416 10.00 -36.13 -21.94
C PRO A 416 11.01 -35.97 -23.09
N GLY A 417 12.19 -35.39 -22.83
CA GLY A 417 13.35 -35.35 -23.73
C GLY A 417 13.16 -34.64 -25.08
N GLY A 418 12.03 -33.97 -25.30
CA GLY A 418 11.62 -33.43 -26.60
C GLY A 418 10.99 -34.46 -27.55
N TYR A 419 10.86 -35.72 -27.12
CA TYR A 419 10.27 -36.80 -27.92
C TYR A 419 8.74 -36.82 -27.81
N ALA A 420 8.20 -36.69 -26.58
CA ALA A 420 6.77 -36.57 -26.36
C ALA A 420 6.29 -35.17 -26.71
N LYS A 421 5.59 -35.03 -27.85
CA LYS A 421 4.98 -33.76 -28.29
C LYS A 421 3.46 -33.80 -28.03
N PRO A 422 2.84 -32.67 -27.64
CA PRO A 422 1.39 -32.56 -27.51
C PRO A 422 0.65 -33.05 -28.77
N GLY A 423 -0.50 -33.68 -28.58
CA GLY A 423 -1.31 -34.28 -29.63
C GLY A 423 -0.86 -35.66 -30.10
N MET A 424 0.35 -36.14 -29.76
CA MET A 424 0.76 -37.51 -30.07
C MET A 424 -0.15 -38.53 -29.37
N PRO A 425 -0.61 -39.60 -30.06
CA PRO A 425 -1.14 -40.79 -29.38
C PRO A 425 -0.03 -41.47 -28.57
N ALA A 426 -0.43 -42.11 -27.47
CA ALA A 426 0.45 -42.94 -26.67
C ALA A 426 -0.36 -43.95 -25.85
N ASP A 427 0.19 -45.16 -25.70
CA ASP A 427 -0.24 -46.13 -24.70
C ASP A 427 0.56 -45.97 -23.41
N ALA A 428 0.02 -46.43 -22.30
CA ALA A 428 0.77 -46.55 -21.06
C ALA A 428 0.39 -47.77 -20.22
N GLU A 429 1.39 -48.24 -19.46
CA GLU A 429 1.26 -49.27 -18.46
C GLU A 429 1.47 -48.66 -17.07
N ILE A 430 0.41 -48.63 -16.25
CA ILE A 430 0.55 -48.36 -14.82
C ILE A 430 1.04 -49.65 -14.15
N LEU A 431 2.16 -49.53 -13.43
CA LEU A 431 2.79 -50.67 -12.77
C LEU A 431 2.02 -51.04 -11.50
N SER A 432 1.67 -52.33 -11.37
CA SER A 432 1.16 -52.89 -10.12
C SER A 432 2.23 -52.80 -9.02
N ARG A 433 1.80 -52.54 -7.78
CA ARG A 433 2.61 -52.78 -6.59
C ARG A 433 2.68 -54.27 -6.25
#